data_AF-A0AA44J0Q4-F1
#
_entry.id   AF-A0AA44J0Q4-F1
#
_cell.length_a   1.000
_cell.length_b   1.000
_cell.length_c   1.000
_cell.angle_alpha   90.00
_cell.angle_beta   90.00
_cell.angle_gamma   90.00
#
_symmetry.space_group_name_H-M   'P 1'
#
loop_
_entity.id
_entity.type
_entity.pdbx_description
1 polymer ?
#
loop_
_entity_poly.entity_id
_entity_poly.type
_entity_poly.pdbx_seq_one_letter_code
_entity_poly.pdbx_strand_id
1 'polypeptide(L)'
;MKTTRRTFLGGVAAAALPVAAVASEGITTAQTEPSALGALIAAYNEVTAEADRVDGLSEALWESPERPPVAMLESAELTHSYRWHMLRQKMVMTRGGVNELFDREKGLLEINANAVENPATFAPRFAKVEADREHYLAIFDAREARYQAWATSSGFHDLGREQDRLSGLENDLNEAIIAHPINRLEDARMKAAHIRKVYGSSMSGQDQAVFLATLINAGEEA
;
A
#
# COMPACT_ATOMS: atom_id res chain seq x y z
N MET A 1 26.72 -13.15 19.21
CA MET A 1 26.03 -14.43 18.95
C MET A 1 25.68 -14.46 17.47
N LYS A 2 26.26 -15.39 16.71
CA LYS A 2 26.05 -15.55 15.25
C LYS A 2 24.83 -16.43 15.01
N THR A 3 23.98 -16.06 14.04
CA THR A 3 23.13 -16.99 13.29
C THR A 3 23.03 -16.54 11.84
N THR A 4 23.12 -17.54 10.95
CA THR A 4 23.50 -17.50 9.53
C THR A 4 22.29 -17.70 8.62
N ARG A 5 22.33 -17.12 7.40
CA ARG A 5 21.90 -17.63 6.06
C ARG A 5 21.27 -16.50 5.23
N ARG A 6 21.49 -16.33 3.92
CA ARG A 6 22.09 -17.21 2.89
C ARG A 6 22.56 -16.34 1.72
N THR A 7 23.74 -16.66 1.21
CA THR A 7 24.44 -16.02 0.07
C THR A 7 23.77 -16.36 -1.26
N PHE A 8 23.69 -15.38 -2.16
CA PHE A 8 23.28 -15.55 -3.56
C PHE A 8 24.50 -15.49 -4.51
N LEU A 9 24.38 -16.25 -5.60
CA LEU A 9 25.07 -16.20 -6.91
C LEU A 9 26.43 -16.91 -7.14
N GLY A 10 26.38 -17.90 -8.05
CA GLY A 10 27.18 -17.92 -9.28
C GLY A 10 28.41 -18.82 -9.34
N GLY A 11 28.45 -19.78 -10.29
CA GLY A 11 29.69 -20.44 -10.72
C GLY A 11 29.50 -21.75 -11.49
N VAL A 12 29.59 -21.68 -12.81
CA VAL A 12 29.60 -22.83 -13.75
C VAL A 12 31.00 -23.46 -13.80
N ALA A 13 31.09 -24.79 -13.87
CA ALA A 13 32.21 -25.48 -14.54
C ALA A 13 31.79 -26.88 -15.03
N ALA A 14 32.20 -27.18 -16.25
CA ALA A 14 31.80 -28.33 -17.06
C ALA A 14 32.69 -29.58 -16.89
N ALA A 15 32.14 -30.70 -17.37
CA ALA A 15 32.78 -31.80 -18.15
C ALA A 15 32.79 -33.20 -17.52
N ALA A 16 32.01 -34.12 -18.11
CA ALA A 16 32.48 -35.41 -18.67
C ALA A 16 31.28 -36.24 -19.22
N LEU A 17 31.29 -36.54 -20.53
CA LEU A 17 30.47 -37.55 -21.24
C LEU A 17 30.96 -39.00 -20.93
N PRO A 18 30.36 -40.13 -21.43
CA PRO A 18 29.26 -40.31 -22.40
C PRO A 18 28.21 -41.40 -22.04
N VAL A 19 27.04 -41.38 -22.69
CA VAL A 19 26.37 -42.63 -23.13
C VAL A 19 25.77 -42.38 -24.51
N ALA A 20 26.24 -43.18 -25.48
CA ALA A 20 25.67 -43.26 -26.81
C ALA A 20 24.43 -44.15 -26.80
N ALA A 21 23.35 -43.73 -27.45
CA ALA A 21 22.51 -44.60 -28.27
C ALA A 21 21.57 -43.74 -29.12
N VAL A 22 21.66 -43.96 -30.42
CA VAL A 22 20.96 -43.28 -31.50
C VAL A 22 19.49 -43.70 -31.48
N ALA A 23 18.59 -42.73 -31.37
CA ALA A 23 17.24 -42.81 -31.91
C ALA A 23 16.85 -41.38 -32.35
N SER A 24 17.08 -41.11 -33.62
CA SER A 24 16.56 -39.92 -34.30
C SER A 24 15.05 -40.04 -34.42
N GLU A 25 14.32 -39.60 -33.41
CA GLU A 25 12.99 -39.03 -33.62
C GLU A 25 13.16 -37.53 -33.52
N GLY A 26 12.99 -36.86 -34.65
CA GLY A 26 12.97 -35.40 -34.72
C GLY A 26 11.85 -34.89 -33.82
N ILE A 27 12.19 -34.55 -32.58
CA ILE A 27 11.45 -33.59 -31.79
C ILE A 27 11.66 -32.29 -32.55
N THR A 28 10.74 -32.00 -33.46
CA THR A 28 10.47 -30.63 -33.85
C THR A 28 10.35 -29.88 -32.53
N THR A 29 11.32 -29.03 -32.23
CA THR A 29 11.18 -27.96 -31.24
C THR A 29 10.07 -27.07 -31.79
N ALA A 30 8.82 -27.49 -31.62
CA ALA A 30 7.69 -26.59 -31.70
C ALA A 30 8.08 -25.48 -30.73
N GLN A 31 8.34 -24.28 -31.25
CA GLN A 31 8.28 -23.09 -30.45
C GLN A 31 6.84 -23.08 -29.94
N THR A 32 6.64 -23.64 -28.76
CA THR A 32 5.37 -23.59 -28.06
C THR A 32 5.17 -22.13 -27.75
N GLU A 33 4.34 -21.46 -28.55
CA GLU A 33 3.81 -20.18 -28.15
C GLU A 33 3.27 -20.31 -26.72
N PRO A 34 3.52 -19.32 -25.85
CA PRO A 34 3.01 -19.36 -24.50
C PRO A 34 1.51 -19.68 -24.53
N SER A 35 1.06 -20.64 -23.73
CA SER A 35 -0.38 -20.83 -23.58
C SER A 35 -1.00 -19.50 -23.14
N ALA A 36 -2.23 -19.21 -23.55
CA ALA A 36 -2.90 -17.96 -23.17
C ALA A 36 -2.88 -17.74 -21.64
N LEU A 37 -3.05 -18.80 -20.86
CA LEU A 37 -2.88 -18.78 -19.40
C LEU A 37 -1.44 -18.46 -18.96
N GLY A 38 -0.45 -19.07 -19.60
CA GLY A 38 0.97 -18.78 -19.32
C GLY A 38 1.34 -17.33 -19.62
N ALA A 39 0.78 -16.74 -20.69
CA ALA A 39 0.95 -15.33 -21.03
C ALA A 39 0.31 -14.41 -19.98
N LEU A 40 -0.91 -14.73 -19.50
CA LEU A 40 -1.56 -13.98 -18.41
C LEU A 40 -0.74 -14.01 -17.11
N ILE A 41 -0.24 -15.19 -16.72
CA ILE A 41 0.62 -15.34 -15.53
C ILE A 41 1.94 -14.59 -15.70
N ALA A 42 2.55 -14.62 -16.89
CA ALA A 42 3.76 -13.85 -17.16
C ALA A 42 3.52 -12.34 -17.03
N ALA A 43 2.44 -11.83 -17.64
CA ALA A 43 2.04 -10.42 -17.52
C ALA A 43 1.77 -10.02 -16.06
N TYR A 44 1.08 -10.85 -15.28
CA TYR A 44 0.87 -10.63 -13.86
C TYR A 44 2.20 -10.48 -13.12
N ASN A 45 3.15 -11.39 -13.35
CA ASN A 45 4.46 -11.34 -12.70
C ASN A 45 5.27 -10.10 -13.09
N GLU A 46 5.16 -9.64 -14.34
CA GLU A 46 5.80 -8.40 -14.79
C GLU A 46 5.21 -7.17 -14.09
N VAL A 47 3.87 -7.11 -13.98
CA VAL A 47 3.18 -6.03 -13.25
C VAL A 47 3.54 -6.04 -11.77
N THR A 48 3.57 -7.21 -11.11
CA THR A 48 3.98 -7.31 -9.70
C THR A 48 5.44 -6.86 -9.52
N ALA A 49 6.36 -7.26 -10.39
CA ALA A 49 7.76 -6.86 -10.30
C ALA A 49 7.94 -5.34 -10.49
N GLU A 50 7.12 -4.73 -11.35
CA GLU A 50 7.09 -3.29 -11.54
C GLU A 50 6.48 -2.57 -10.32
N ALA A 51 5.43 -3.12 -9.72
CA ALA A 51 4.83 -2.59 -8.49
C ALA A 51 5.84 -2.63 -7.33
N ASP A 52 6.59 -3.73 -7.16
CA ASP A 52 7.67 -3.83 -6.17
C ASP A 52 8.77 -2.78 -6.41
N ARG A 53 9.06 -2.48 -7.68
CA ARG A 53 10.04 -1.43 -8.05
C ARG A 53 9.54 -0.04 -7.69
N VAL A 54 8.28 0.28 -8.01
CA VAL A 54 7.65 1.57 -7.70
C VAL A 54 7.53 1.77 -6.19
N ASP A 55 7.15 0.72 -5.45
CA ASP A 55 7.11 0.74 -3.99
C ASP A 55 8.48 1.04 -3.39
N GLY A 56 9.54 0.36 -3.85
CA GLY A 56 10.91 0.63 -3.41
C GLY A 56 11.39 2.07 -3.72
N LEU A 57 10.94 2.67 -4.82
CA LEU A 57 11.22 4.09 -5.12
C LEU A 57 10.45 5.02 -4.18
N SER A 58 9.19 4.70 -3.88
CA SER A 58 8.34 5.44 -2.95
C SER A 58 8.93 5.42 -1.53
N GLU A 59 9.36 4.25 -1.05
CA GLU A 59 10.05 4.09 0.22
C GLU A 59 11.36 4.89 0.27
N ALA A 60 12.15 4.87 -0.81
CA ALA A 60 13.39 5.65 -0.87
C ALA A 60 13.14 7.17 -0.79
N LEU A 61 12.08 7.67 -1.41
CA LEU A 61 11.66 9.07 -1.27
C LEU A 61 11.12 9.35 0.13
N TRP A 62 10.39 8.41 0.73
CA TRP A 62 9.85 8.53 2.08
C TRP A 62 10.96 8.61 3.14
N GLU A 63 12.02 7.84 2.99
CA GLU A 63 13.18 7.85 3.88
C GLU A 63 14.23 8.94 3.51
N SER A 64 13.96 9.75 2.48
CA SER A 64 14.87 10.80 2.04
C SER A 64 15.06 11.87 3.14
N PRO A 65 16.30 12.30 3.43
CA PRO A 65 16.55 13.41 4.35
C PRO A 65 16.03 14.75 3.84
N GLU A 66 15.75 14.86 2.53
CA GLU A 66 15.17 16.06 1.93
C GLU A 66 13.66 16.14 2.13
N ARG A 67 13.02 15.06 2.59
CA ARG A 67 11.59 15.06 2.86
C ARG A 67 11.28 16.00 4.03
N PRO A 68 10.38 16.99 3.86
CA PRO A 68 9.93 17.79 4.97
C PRO A 68 9.13 16.92 5.96
N PRO A 69 9.15 17.24 7.26
CA PRO A 69 8.30 16.58 8.24
C PRO A 69 6.85 16.57 7.78
N VAL A 70 6.12 15.49 8.11
CA VAL A 70 4.68 15.43 7.87
C VAL A 70 4.02 16.63 8.53
N ALA A 71 3.02 17.23 7.86
CA ALA A 71 2.29 18.34 8.40
C ALA A 71 1.53 17.89 9.66
N MET A 72 2.15 18.12 10.81
CA MET A 72 1.61 17.87 12.13
C MET A 72 2.12 18.97 13.04
N LEU A 73 1.32 19.34 14.04
CA LEU A 73 1.82 20.16 15.14
C LEU A 73 2.39 19.26 16.22
N GLU A 74 3.57 19.61 16.73
CA GLU A 74 4.13 18.94 17.88
C GLU A 74 3.52 19.51 19.17
N SER A 75 3.39 18.64 20.18
CA SER A 75 2.86 19.06 21.49
C SER A 75 3.61 20.24 22.11
N ALA A 76 4.89 20.38 21.79
CA ALA A 76 5.76 21.43 22.31
C ALA A 76 5.42 22.83 21.78
N GLU A 77 4.70 22.89 20.67
CA GLU A 77 4.35 24.14 19.97
C GLU A 77 3.05 24.72 20.50
N LEU A 78 2.26 23.89 21.19
CA LEU A 78 1.06 24.30 21.88
C LEU A 78 1.42 25.03 23.17
N THR A 79 0.66 26.09 23.50
CA THR A 79 0.72 26.70 24.82
C THR A 79 0.44 25.65 25.91
N HIS A 80 0.91 25.90 27.14
CA HIS A 80 0.87 24.92 28.22
C HIS A 80 -0.53 24.34 28.47
N SER A 81 -1.58 25.16 28.37
CA SER A 81 -2.97 24.72 28.50
C SER A 81 -3.35 23.73 27.40
N TYR A 82 -3.22 24.13 26.14
CA TYR A 82 -3.62 23.30 24.99
C TYR A 82 -2.81 22.01 24.88
N ARG A 83 -1.52 22.06 25.24
CA ARG A 83 -0.66 20.88 25.33
C ARG A 83 -1.23 19.82 26.27
N TRP A 84 -1.73 20.24 27.43
CA TRP A 84 -2.29 19.30 28.41
C TRP A 84 -3.57 18.64 27.90
N HIS A 85 -4.45 19.41 27.25
CA HIS A 85 -5.68 18.90 26.63
C HIS A 85 -5.38 17.89 25.52
N MET A 86 -4.43 18.22 24.64
CA MET A 86 -3.97 17.32 23.58
C MET A 86 -3.43 15.99 24.12
N LEU A 87 -2.53 16.03 25.11
CA LEU A 87 -1.93 14.83 25.72
C LEU A 87 -2.98 13.96 26.41
N ARG A 88 -3.90 14.57 27.17
CA ARG A 88 -4.97 13.84 27.87
C ARG A 88 -5.91 13.13 26.89
N GLN A 89 -6.20 13.76 25.75
CA GLN A 89 -7.12 13.25 24.74
C GLN A 89 -6.43 12.37 23.69
N LYS A 90 -5.09 12.22 23.76
CA LYS A 90 -4.27 11.48 22.78
C LYS A 90 -4.52 11.95 21.34
N MET A 91 -4.71 13.26 21.15
CA MET A 91 -5.04 13.81 19.84
C MET A 91 -3.81 13.81 18.94
N VAL A 92 -4.01 13.40 17.68
CA VAL A 92 -3.04 13.58 16.61
C VAL A 92 -3.30 14.96 16.01
N MET A 93 -2.33 15.89 16.10
CA MET A 93 -2.52 17.27 15.67
C MET A 93 -2.36 17.45 14.16
N THR A 94 -3.21 16.73 13.42
CA THR A 94 -3.55 17.04 12.04
C THR A 94 -4.48 18.26 12.00
N ARG A 95 -4.82 18.78 10.81
CA ARG A 95 -5.85 19.82 10.66
C ARG A 95 -7.15 19.48 11.39
N GLY A 96 -7.58 18.22 11.29
CA GLY A 96 -8.76 17.71 12.01
C GLY A 96 -8.58 17.78 13.52
N GLY A 97 -7.43 17.32 14.03
CA GLY A 97 -7.12 17.38 15.47
C GLY A 97 -7.02 18.79 16.02
N VAL A 98 -6.48 19.75 15.25
CA VAL A 98 -6.48 21.18 15.61
C VAL A 98 -7.91 21.68 15.74
N ASN A 99 -8.76 21.45 14.74
CA ASN A 99 -10.14 21.89 14.80
C ASN A 99 -10.88 21.27 15.99
N GLU A 100 -10.74 19.97 16.19
CA GLU A 100 -11.40 19.27 17.30
C GLU A 100 -10.94 19.80 18.66
N LEU A 101 -9.64 20.11 18.84
CA LEU A 101 -9.12 20.69 20.06
C LEU A 101 -9.82 22.02 20.36
N PHE A 102 -9.87 22.93 19.38
CA PHE A 102 -10.44 24.26 19.56
C PHE A 102 -11.97 24.24 19.68
N ASP A 103 -12.68 23.29 19.03
CA ASP A 103 -14.11 23.09 19.25
C ASP A 103 -14.42 22.64 20.68
N ARG A 104 -13.57 21.77 21.26
CA ARG A 104 -13.70 21.36 22.66
C ARG A 104 -13.42 22.51 23.62
N GLU A 105 -12.38 23.30 23.37
CA GLU A 105 -12.07 24.49 24.18
C GLU A 105 -13.23 25.49 24.16
N LYS A 106 -13.81 25.74 22.98
CA LYS A 106 -14.98 26.59 22.82
C LYS A 106 -16.18 26.05 23.58
N GLY A 107 -16.50 24.76 23.46
CA GLY A 107 -17.60 24.13 24.18
C GLY A 107 -17.44 24.20 25.70
N LEU A 108 -16.23 24.00 26.22
CA LEU A 108 -15.93 24.17 27.65
C LEU A 108 -16.11 25.63 28.10
N LEU A 109 -15.72 26.59 27.25
CA LEU A 109 -15.89 28.00 27.54
C LEU A 109 -17.37 28.41 27.53
N GLU A 110 -18.18 27.87 26.62
CA GLU A 110 -19.64 28.05 26.57
C GLU A 110 -20.33 27.52 27.83
N ILE A 111 -19.98 26.31 28.27
CA ILE A 111 -20.52 25.74 29.52
C ILE A 111 -20.22 26.65 30.72
N ASN A 112 -18.98 27.15 30.81
CA ASN A 112 -18.57 28.05 31.91
C ASN A 112 -19.24 29.42 31.82
N ALA A 113 -19.37 29.99 30.62
CA ALA A 113 -20.02 31.27 30.42
C ALA A 113 -21.51 31.21 30.80
N ASN A 114 -22.18 30.09 30.53
CA ASN A 114 -23.59 29.87 30.88
C ASN A 114 -23.82 29.64 32.39
N ALA A 115 -22.76 29.36 33.16
CA ALA A 115 -22.85 29.11 34.59
C ALA A 115 -22.64 30.37 35.45
N VAL A 116 -22.29 31.52 34.86
CA VAL A 116 -22.00 32.77 35.57
C VAL A 116 -23.08 33.84 35.34
N GLU A 117 -23.21 34.78 36.28
CA GLU A 117 -24.19 35.87 36.21
C GLU A 117 -23.95 36.84 35.04
N ASN A 118 -22.71 37.00 34.59
CA ASN A 118 -22.36 37.89 33.48
C ASN A 118 -21.50 37.15 32.42
N PRO A 119 -22.15 36.45 31.47
CA PRO A 119 -21.46 35.74 30.39
C PRO A 119 -20.62 36.64 29.49
N ALA A 120 -20.94 37.94 29.37
CA ALA A 120 -20.21 38.88 28.52
C ALA A 120 -18.74 39.06 28.93
N THR A 121 -18.41 38.77 30.20
CA THR A 121 -17.02 38.77 30.70
C THR A 121 -16.13 37.74 30.02
N PHE A 122 -16.71 36.73 29.35
CA PHE A 122 -16.00 35.68 28.62
C PHE A 122 -15.69 36.05 27.16
N ALA A 123 -16.26 37.13 26.61
CA ALA A 123 -16.05 37.53 25.21
C ALA A 123 -14.57 37.63 24.80
N PRO A 124 -13.66 38.21 25.61
CA PRO A 124 -12.22 38.22 25.28
C PRO A 124 -11.60 36.82 25.22
N ARG A 125 -12.12 35.86 26.01
CA ARG A 125 -11.64 34.47 26.01
C ARG A 125 -12.09 33.73 24.75
N PHE A 126 -13.32 33.95 24.30
CA PHE A 126 -13.81 33.41 23.02
C PHE A 126 -12.98 33.94 21.85
N ALA A 127 -12.74 35.25 21.80
CA ALA A 127 -11.89 35.86 20.78
C ALA A 127 -10.46 35.27 20.79
N LYS A 128 -9.90 35.01 21.97
CA LYS A 128 -8.59 34.36 22.10
C LYS A 128 -8.59 32.93 21.56
N VAL A 129 -9.61 32.12 21.87
CA VAL A 129 -9.70 30.73 21.39
C VAL A 129 -9.73 30.68 19.85
N GLU A 130 -10.50 31.56 19.21
CA GLU A 130 -10.55 31.63 17.75
C GLU A 130 -9.23 32.16 17.15
N ALA A 131 -8.62 33.18 17.76
CA ALA A 131 -7.32 33.70 17.30
C ALA A 131 -6.20 32.65 17.43
N ASP A 132 -6.17 31.90 18.53
CA ASP A 132 -5.21 30.82 18.74
C ASP A 132 -5.47 29.67 17.72
N ARG A 133 -6.74 29.35 17.43
CA ARG A 133 -7.11 28.38 16.38
C ARG A 133 -6.55 28.77 15.02
N GLU A 134 -6.79 30.01 14.58
CA GLU A 134 -6.29 30.53 13.32
C GLU A 134 -4.75 30.48 13.26
N HIS A 135 -4.09 30.84 14.36
CA HIS A 135 -2.63 30.78 14.46
C HIS A 135 -2.08 29.36 14.23
N TYR A 136 -2.65 28.35 14.91
CA TYR A 136 -2.18 26.97 14.78
C TYR A 136 -2.54 26.35 13.42
N LEU A 137 -3.71 26.70 12.86
CA LEU A 137 -4.05 26.30 11.50
C LEU A 137 -3.09 26.89 10.46
N ALA A 138 -2.66 28.14 10.62
CA ALA A 138 -1.68 28.75 9.73
C ALA A 138 -0.31 28.05 9.76
N ILE A 139 0.14 27.60 10.95
CA ILE A 139 1.38 26.80 11.06
C ILE A 139 1.22 25.46 10.33
N PHE A 140 0.09 24.79 10.55
CA PHE A 140 -0.22 23.53 9.87
C PHE A 140 -0.22 23.73 8.35
N ASP A 141 -0.92 24.74 7.85
CA ASP A 141 -1.07 25.02 6.42
C ASP A 141 0.26 25.35 5.75
N ALA A 142 1.15 26.08 6.44
CA ALA A 142 2.49 26.34 5.93
C ALA A 142 3.35 25.05 5.81
N ARG A 143 3.17 24.09 6.72
CA ARG A 143 3.85 22.79 6.66
C ARG A 143 3.28 21.89 5.58
N GLU A 144 1.95 21.84 5.51
CA GLU A 144 1.24 21.09 4.48
C GLU A 144 1.65 21.60 3.10
N ALA A 145 1.65 22.92 2.88
CA ALA A 145 2.10 23.50 1.61
C ALA A 145 3.55 23.10 1.26
N ARG A 146 4.46 23.06 2.24
CA ARG A 146 5.84 22.62 2.04
C ARG A 146 5.93 21.13 1.69
N TYR A 147 5.18 20.30 2.40
CA TYR A 147 5.11 18.86 2.14
C TYR A 147 4.54 18.59 0.75
N GLN A 148 3.43 19.25 0.39
CA GLN A 148 2.80 19.11 -0.92
C GLN A 148 3.69 19.59 -2.06
N ALA A 149 4.40 20.71 -1.86
CA ALA A 149 5.38 21.20 -2.83
C ALA A 149 6.51 20.18 -3.04
N TRP A 150 7.07 19.64 -1.95
CA TRP A 150 8.07 18.58 -2.02
C TRP A 150 7.52 17.35 -2.75
N ALA A 151 6.39 16.80 -2.31
CA ALA A 151 5.80 15.57 -2.84
C ALA A 151 5.45 15.69 -4.34
N THR A 152 5.08 16.88 -4.78
CA THR A 152 4.88 17.18 -6.20
C THR A 152 6.22 17.23 -6.95
N SER A 153 7.21 17.97 -6.43
CA SER A 153 8.50 18.15 -7.11
C SER A 153 9.39 16.91 -7.13
N SER A 154 9.25 16.03 -6.14
CA SER A 154 10.02 14.78 -6.01
C SER A 154 9.44 13.63 -6.82
N GLY A 155 8.23 13.79 -7.36
CA GLY A 155 7.50 12.72 -8.04
C GLY A 155 6.82 11.73 -7.09
N PHE A 156 6.80 11.98 -5.76
CA PHE A 156 6.17 11.08 -4.79
C PHE A 156 4.69 10.83 -5.08
N HIS A 157 3.94 11.88 -5.44
CA HIS A 157 2.54 11.74 -5.85
C HIS A 157 2.37 10.94 -7.15
N ASP A 158 3.35 10.98 -8.04
CA ASP A 158 3.31 10.27 -9.32
C ASP A 158 3.55 8.79 -9.10
N LEU A 159 4.49 8.43 -8.21
CA LEU A 159 4.69 7.04 -7.77
C LEU A 159 3.44 6.47 -7.10
N GLY A 160 2.76 7.25 -6.25
CA GLY A 160 1.50 6.83 -5.64
C GLY A 160 0.42 6.50 -6.69
N ARG A 161 0.23 7.37 -7.69
CA ARG A 161 -0.74 7.10 -8.78
C ARG A 161 -0.35 5.92 -9.64
N GLU A 162 0.94 5.71 -9.86
CA GLU A 162 1.43 4.56 -10.60
C GLU A 162 1.22 3.26 -9.81
N GLN A 163 1.44 3.28 -8.50
CA GLN A 163 1.14 2.14 -7.63
C GLN A 163 -0.35 1.77 -7.66
N ASP A 164 -1.24 2.77 -7.59
CA ASP A 164 -2.69 2.55 -7.70
C ASP A 164 -3.06 1.93 -9.06
N ARG A 165 -2.45 2.43 -10.15
CA ARG A 165 -2.65 1.89 -11.50
C ARG A 165 -2.18 0.44 -11.63
N LEU A 166 -0.99 0.14 -11.09
CA LEU A 166 -0.41 -1.22 -11.13
C LEU A 166 -1.22 -2.19 -10.26
N SER A 167 -1.69 -1.76 -9.09
CA SER A 167 -2.58 -2.57 -8.24
C SER A 167 -3.91 -2.90 -8.94
N GLY A 168 -4.48 -1.94 -9.67
CA GLY A 168 -5.65 -2.19 -10.52
C GLY A 168 -5.39 -3.26 -11.59
N LEU A 169 -4.28 -3.15 -12.33
CA LEU A 169 -3.90 -4.13 -13.34
C LEU A 169 -3.58 -5.51 -12.75
N GLU A 170 -2.93 -5.55 -11.60
CA GLU A 170 -2.62 -6.79 -10.89
C GLU A 170 -3.91 -7.54 -10.52
N ASN A 171 -4.91 -6.82 -10.01
CA ASN A 171 -6.24 -7.37 -9.72
C ASN A 171 -6.94 -7.88 -10.98
N ASP A 172 -7.00 -7.09 -12.04
CA ASP A 172 -7.64 -7.48 -13.32
C ASP A 172 -6.99 -8.75 -13.91
N LEU A 173 -5.66 -8.81 -13.91
CA LEU A 173 -4.91 -9.99 -14.40
C LEU A 173 -5.14 -11.20 -13.51
N ASN A 174 -5.17 -11.03 -12.20
CA ASN A 174 -5.44 -12.11 -11.26
C ASN A 174 -6.86 -12.66 -11.43
N GLU A 175 -7.87 -11.81 -11.60
CA GLU A 175 -9.23 -12.21 -11.93
C GLU A 175 -9.29 -13.00 -13.24
N ALA A 176 -8.61 -12.51 -14.29
CA ALA A 176 -8.53 -13.20 -15.59
C ALA A 176 -7.87 -14.58 -15.47
N ILE A 177 -6.79 -14.70 -14.68
CA ILE A 177 -6.13 -15.98 -14.40
C ILE A 177 -7.07 -16.92 -13.67
N ILE A 178 -7.77 -16.45 -12.62
CA ILE A 178 -8.71 -17.27 -11.84
C ILE A 178 -9.90 -17.72 -12.70
N ALA A 179 -10.41 -16.88 -13.59
CA ALA A 179 -11.53 -17.19 -14.47
C ALA A 179 -11.17 -18.02 -15.71
N HIS A 180 -9.88 -18.12 -16.08
CA HIS A 180 -9.47 -18.83 -17.30
C HIS A 180 -9.96 -20.29 -17.36
N PRO A 181 -10.50 -20.80 -18.46
CA PRO A 181 -10.95 -22.19 -18.54
C PRO A 181 -9.78 -23.18 -18.39
N ILE A 182 -10.02 -24.34 -17.77
CA ILE A 182 -9.03 -25.42 -17.66
C ILE A 182 -9.36 -26.45 -18.73
N ASN A 183 -8.56 -26.49 -19.80
CA ASN A 183 -8.78 -27.43 -20.91
C ASN A 183 -7.85 -28.65 -20.83
N ARG A 184 -6.75 -28.53 -20.06
CA ARG A 184 -5.73 -29.58 -19.89
C ARG A 184 -5.15 -29.54 -18.48
N LEU A 185 -4.60 -30.68 -18.04
CA LEU A 185 -3.99 -30.83 -16.72
C LEU A 185 -2.87 -29.82 -16.45
N GLU A 186 -2.16 -29.40 -17.50
CA GLU A 186 -1.13 -28.35 -17.41
C GLU A 186 -1.72 -27.01 -16.94
N ASP A 187 -2.89 -26.61 -17.45
CA ASP A 187 -3.57 -25.37 -17.07
C ASP A 187 -3.99 -25.42 -15.59
N ALA A 188 -4.49 -26.57 -15.13
CA ALA A 188 -4.82 -26.79 -13.72
C ALA A 188 -3.59 -26.64 -12.81
N ARG A 189 -2.44 -27.18 -13.23
CA ARG A 189 -1.17 -27.05 -12.48
C ARG A 189 -0.66 -25.61 -12.45
N MET A 190 -0.72 -24.89 -13.58
CA MET A 190 -0.31 -23.49 -13.66
C MET A 190 -1.18 -22.60 -12.75
N LYS A 191 -2.51 -22.77 -12.80
CA LYS A 191 -3.44 -22.06 -11.90
C LYS A 191 -3.18 -22.38 -10.43
N ALA A 192 -3.04 -23.65 -10.07
CA ALA A 192 -2.80 -24.04 -8.69
C ALA A 192 -1.47 -23.44 -8.16
N ALA A 193 -0.43 -23.39 -8.99
CA ALA A 193 0.84 -22.76 -8.65
C ALA A 193 0.69 -21.24 -8.46
N HIS A 194 -0.02 -20.55 -9.37
CA HIS A 194 -0.33 -19.12 -9.26
C HIS A 194 -1.11 -18.81 -7.99
N ILE A 195 -2.23 -19.52 -7.75
CA ILE A 195 -3.06 -19.33 -6.56
C ILE A 195 -2.25 -19.56 -5.28
N ARG A 196 -1.43 -20.62 -5.23
CA ARG A 196 -0.56 -20.86 -4.08
C ARG A 196 0.46 -19.75 -3.89
N LYS A 197 0.99 -19.16 -4.96
CA LYS A 197 1.93 -18.03 -4.87
C LYS A 197 1.24 -16.78 -4.30
N VAL A 198 0.09 -16.41 -4.85
CA VAL A 198 -0.62 -15.16 -4.51
C VAL A 198 -1.33 -15.26 -3.16
N TYR A 199 -2.02 -16.37 -2.90
CA TYR A 199 -2.88 -16.52 -1.72
C TYR A 199 -2.33 -17.47 -0.66
N GLY A 200 -1.27 -18.24 -0.95
CA GLY A 200 -0.73 -19.21 0.00
C GLY A 200 -1.81 -20.15 0.57
N SER A 201 -1.97 -20.15 1.89
CA SER A 201 -2.99 -20.91 2.63
C SER A 201 -4.27 -20.11 2.91
N SER A 202 -4.35 -18.84 2.51
CA SER A 202 -5.43 -17.91 2.88
C SER A 202 -6.50 -17.73 1.80
N MET A 203 -6.49 -18.53 0.73
CA MET A 203 -7.57 -18.51 -0.25
C MET A 203 -8.90 -18.89 0.41
N SER A 204 -9.92 -18.04 0.29
CA SER A 204 -11.23 -18.25 0.90
C SER A 204 -12.34 -17.57 0.10
N GLY A 205 -13.60 -17.90 0.40
CA GLY A 205 -14.75 -17.20 -0.17
C GLY A 205 -14.95 -17.44 -1.68
N GLN A 206 -15.16 -16.36 -2.42
CA GLN A 206 -15.58 -16.39 -3.83
C GLN A 206 -14.48 -16.92 -4.76
N ASP A 207 -13.20 -16.57 -4.53
CA ASP A 207 -12.08 -17.01 -5.36
C ASP A 207 -11.88 -18.54 -5.27
N GLN A 208 -12.04 -19.10 -4.08
CA GLN A 208 -12.02 -20.55 -3.87
C GLN A 208 -13.19 -21.23 -4.59
N ALA A 209 -14.39 -20.65 -4.54
CA ALA A 209 -15.56 -21.19 -5.21
C ALA A 209 -15.41 -21.16 -6.74
N VAL A 210 -14.87 -20.08 -7.31
CA VAL A 210 -14.61 -19.96 -8.76
C VAL A 210 -13.54 -20.95 -9.21
N PHE A 211 -12.44 -21.09 -8.47
CA PHE A 211 -11.41 -22.08 -8.79
C PHE A 211 -11.96 -23.51 -8.75
N LEU A 212 -12.71 -23.87 -7.70
CA LEU A 212 -13.34 -25.18 -7.57
C LEU A 212 -14.36 -25.44 -8.68
N ALA A 213 -15.20 -24.46 -9.02
CA ALA A 213 -16.16 -24.58 -10.12
C ALA A 213 -15.46 -24.80 -11.46
N THR A 214 -14.35 -24.11 -11.71
CA THR A 214 -13.55 -24.28 -12.93
C THR A 214 -12.94 -25.69 -13.00
N LEU A 215 -12.50 -26.24 -11.87
CA LEU A 215 -11.98 -27.61 -11.79
C LEU A 215 -13.08 -28.67 -12.00
N ILE A 216 -14.26 -28.46 -11.41
CA ILE A 216 -15.40 -29.39 -11.54
C ILE A 216 -15.86 -29.45 -12.99
N ASN A 217 -16.09 -28.31 -13.63
CA ASN A 217 -16.54 -28.26 -15.02
C ASN A 217 -15.52 -28.89 -15.99
N ALA A 218 -14.22 -28.70 -15.75
CA ALA A 218 -13.18 -29.35 -16.55
C ALA A 218 -13.12 -30.89 -16.37
N GLY A 219 -13.63 -31.41 -15.26
CA GLY A 219 -13.70 -32.85 -14.99
C GLY A 219 -14.95 -33.53 -15.55
N GLU A 220 -16.00 -32.78 -15.89
CA GLU A 220 -17.24 -33.32 -16.48
C GLU A 220 -17.15 -33.48 -18.01
N GLU A 221 -16.17 -32.85 -18.66
CA GLU A 221 -15.92 -32.92 -20.12
C GLU A 221 -14.83 -33.92 -20.55
N ALA A 222 -14.19 -34.63 -19.59
CA ALA A 222 -13.10 -35.60 -19.83
C ALA A 222 -13.57 -37.07 -19.67
#